data_AF-A0A8H7ITQ4-F1
#
_entry.id   AF-A0A8H7ITQ4-F1
#
_cell.length_a   1.000
_cell.length_b   1.000
_cell.length_c   1.000
_cell.angle_alpha   90.00
_cell.angle_beta   90.00
_cell.angle_gamma   90.00
#
_symmetry.space_group_name_H-M   'P 1'
#
loop_
_entity.id
_entity.type
_entity.pdbx_description
1 polymer ?
#
loop_
_entity_poly.entity_id
_entity_poly.type
_entity_poly.pdbx_seq_one_letter_code
_entity_poly.pdbx_strand_id
1 'polypeptide(L)'
;MRDRVKAKSLQASRLDKLDGVDGVPAKHAKDGWLCVLGWQIGIASIAFLAGGQIQGLAILNNTSYVPERWHGTLLVIAVATFSILFNTLLTHKLPLIQSVVLLLHIFGFFAVFITMWFLGPRSSSKEVFGSFQDNAGWGSVGLSVLIGQLSPIFSLLGADAATHVSEELNDASHILPRAMIWTVNSSLGFLMLVTFCFCLGDVDSAIPSPTGQPHIQIMYSAAHSVPGATALAFITTIMAVFGCVNNVATCSRVAL
;
A
#
# COMPACT_ATOMS: atom_id res chain seq x y z
N MET A 1 9.02 -15.33 -33.63
CA MET A 1 8.83 -13.94 -34.09
C MET A 1 7.60 -13.80 -35.00
N ARG A 2 7.40 -14.66 -36.02
CA ARG A 2 6.18 -14.69 -36.86
C ARG A 2 4.87 -14.91 -36.09
N ASP A 3 4.86 -15.78 -35.08
CA ASP A 3 3.61 -16.06 -34.32
C ASP A 3 3.17 -14.88 -33.45
N ARG A 4 4.13 -14.09 -32.94
CA ARG A 4 3.86 -12.84 -32.20
C ARG A 4 3.28 -11.75 -33.11
N VAL A 5 3.71 -11.70 -34.38
CA VAL A 5 3.16 -10.77 -35.38
C VAL A 5 1.73 -11.16 -35.76
N LYS A 6 1.46 -12.46 -35.91
CA LYS A 6 0.12 -12.99 -36.22
C LYS A 6 -0.86 -12.80 -35.06
N ALA A 7 -0.41 -12.95 -33.81
CA ALA A 7 -1.20 -12.67 -32.62
C ALA A 7 -1.55 -11.17 -32.53
N LYS A 8 -0.57 -10.28 -32.77
CA LYS A 8 -0.82 -8.83 -32.81
C LYS A 8 -1.80 -8.42 -33.93
N SER A 9 -1.71 -9.01 -35.12
CA SER A 9 -2.64 -8.68 -36.22
C SER A 9 -4.06 -9.17 -35.95
N LEU A 10 -4.21 -10.33 -35.30
CA LEU A 10 -5.52 -10.86 -34.90
C LEU A 10 -6.16 -10.03 -33.77
N GLN A 11 -5.34 -9.52 -32.85
CA GLN A 11 -5.78 -8.65 -31.77
C GLN A 11 -6.17 -7.26 -32.29
N ALA A 12 -5.38 -6.68 -33.20
CA ALA A 12 -5.72 -5.44 -33.89
C ALA A 12 -7.01 -5.56 -34.71
N SER A 13 -7.19 -6.66 -35.45
CA SER A 13 -8.44 -6.93 -36.19
C SER A 13 -9.67 -7.13 -35.29
N ARG A 14 -9.48 -7.54 -34.03
CA ARG A 14 -10.58 -7.63 -33.05
C ARG A 14 -10.93 -6.27 -32.45
N LEU A 15 -9.93 -5.40 -32.20
CA LEU A 15 -10.14 -4.03 -31.71
C LEU A 15 -10.86 -3.18 -32.77
N ASP A 16 -10.45 -3.28 -34.03
CA ASP A 16 -11.07 -2.57 -35.16
C ASP A 16 -12.55 -2.97 -35.37
N LYS A 17 -12.91 -4.22 -35.01
CA LYS A 17 -14.30 -4.69 -34.98
C LYS A 17 -15.12 -4.17 -33.80
N LEU A 18 -14.48 -3.73 -32.73
CA LEU A 18 -15.14 -3.09 -31.58
C LEU A 18 -15.33 -1.58 -31.82
N ASP A 19 -14.45 -0.97 -32.59
CA ASP A 19 -14.52 0.46 -32.95
C ASP A 19 -15.62 0.77 -33.98
N GLY A 20 -16.10 -0.24 -34.73
CA GLY A 20 -17.23 -0.13 -35.65
C GLY A 20 -18.63 -0.13 -34.98
N VAL A 21 -18.70 -0.16 -33.64
CA VAL A 21 -19.95 -0.08 -32.89
C VAL A 21 -20.09 1.33 -32.31
N ASP A 22 -20.95 2.14 -32.94
CA ASP A 22 -21.23 3.52 -32.54
C ASP A 22 -21.58 3.59 -31.03
N GLY A 23 -20.68 4.15 -30.22
CA GLY A 23 -20.82 4.31 -28.76
C GLY A 23 -19.85 3.53 -27.88
N VAL A 24 -19.13 2.55 -28.43
CA VAL A 24 -18.09 1.76 -27.75
C VAL A 24 -16.79 2.55 -27.47
N PRO A 25 -16.21 3.32 -28.40
CA PRO A 25 -14.94 4.02 -28.15
C PRO A 25 -15.04 5.10 -27.06
N ALA A 26 -16.18 5.79 -26.96
CA ALA A 26 -16.40 6.81 -25.92
C ALA A 26 -16.58 6.23 -24.52
N LYS A 27 -17.03 4.96 -24.40
CA LYS A 27 -17.19 4.29 -23.11
C LYS A 27 -15.84 3.81 -22.58
N HIS A 28 -15.03 3.20 -23.44
CA HIS A 28 -13.68 2.76 -23.09
C HIS A 28 -12.71 3.91 -22.80
N ALA A 29 -12.86 5.04 -23.48
CA ALA A 29 -12.08 6.24 -23.16
C ALA A 29 -12.35 6.76 -21.74
N LYS A 30 -13.61 6.74 -21.28
CA LYS A 30 -13.99 7.15 -19.92
C LYS A 30 -13.39 6.21 -18.88
N ASP A 31 -13.46 4.90 -19.13
CA ASP A 31 -12.93 3.87 -18.23
C ASP A 31 -11.39 4.00 -18.08
N GLY A 32 -10.67 4.27 -19.18
CA GLY A 32 -9.23 4.52 -19.16
C GLY A 32 -8.84 5.80 -18.40
N TRP A 33 -9.54 6.91 -18.66
CA TRP A 33 -9.28 8.18 -17.94
C TRP A 33 -9.54 8.07 -16.44
N LEU A 34 -10.59 7.34 -16.02
CA LEU A 34 -10.85 7.08 -14.61
C LEU A 34 -9.77 6.22 -13.96
N CYS A 35 -9.22 5.25 -14.69
CA CYS A 35 -8.08 4.45 -14.23
C CYS A 35 -6.84 5.32 -13.98
N VAL A 36 -6.46 6.17 -14.93
CA VAL A 36 -5.32 7.10 -14.79
C VAL A 36 -5.49 8.00 -13.57
N LEU A 37 -6.68 8.61 -13.39
CA LEU A 37 -6.98 9.44 -12.22
C LEU A 37 -6.90 8.63 -10.92
N GLY A 38 -7.38 7.39 -10.91
CA GLY A 38 -7.27 6.49 -9.76
C GLY A 38 -5.82 6.25 -9.34
N TRP A 39 -4.93 5.97 -10.29
CA TRP A 39 -3.50 5.79 -10.01
C TRP A 39 -2.84 7.09 -9.54
N GLN A 40 -3.21 8.24 -10.10
CA GLN A 40 -2.71 9.55 -9.63
C GLN A 40 -3.12 9.87 -8.19
N ILE A 41 -4.39 9.63 -7.84
CA ILE A 41 -4.88 9.78 -6.46
C ILE A 41 -4.18 8.78 -5.55
N GLY A 42 -3.90 7.57 -6.02
CA GLY A 42 -3.11 6.58 -5.31
C GLY A 42 -1.71 7.09 -4.91
N ILE A 43 -1.03 7.84 -5.79
CA ILE A 43 0.27 8.45 -5.47
C ILE A 43 0.13 9.41 -4.29
N ALA A 44 -0.87 10.31 -4.34
CA ALA A 44 -1.12 11.28 -3.26
C ALA A 44 -1.44 10.59 -1.93
N SER A 45 -2.26 9.53 -1.95
CA SER A 45 -2.62 8.75 -0.77
C SER A 45 -1.43 8.04 -0.14
N ILE A 46 -0.57 7.40 -0.94
CA ILE A 46 0.62 6.71 -0.42
C ILE A 46 1.67 7.72 0.06
N ALA A 47 1.84 8.85 -0.64
CA ALA A 47 2.72 9.92 -0.18
C ALA A 47 2.24 10.52 1.15
N PHE A 48 0.91 10.66 1.32
CA PHE A 48 0.30 11.07 2.59
C PHE A 48 0.60 10.08 3.72
N LEU A 49 0.42 8.79 3.47
CA LEU A 49 0.74 7.72 4.42
C LEU A 49 2.23 7.77 4.82
N ALA A 50 3.14 7.79 3.84
CA ALA A 50 4.57 7.81 4.08
C ALA A 50 5.03 9.09 4.81
N GLY A 51 4.52 10.25 4.41
CA GLY A 51 4.81 11.53 5.08
C GLY A 51 4.32 11.54 6.53
N GLY A 52 3.12 11.02 6.78
CA GLY A 52 2.57 10.85 8.13
C GLY A 52 3.41 9.89 8.99
N GLN A 53 3.92 8.81 8.43
CA GLN A 53 4.82 7.89 9.12
C GLN A 53 6.16 8.53 9.50
N ILE A 54 6.76 9.29 8.58
CA ILE A 54 7.99 10.05 8.85
C ILE A 54 7.75 11.06 9.98
N GLN A 55 6.62 11.76 9.96
CA GLN A 55 6.27 12.70 11.02
C GLN A 55 6.04 11.99 12.36
N GLY A 56 5.36 10.84 12.36
CA GLY A 56 5.14 10.03 13.56
C GLY A 56 6.45 9.53 14.17
N LEU A 57 7.43 9.14 13.34
CA LEU A 57 8.79 8.79 13.77
C LEU A 57 9.53 9.99 14.39
N ALA A 58 9.37 11.19 13.82
CA ALA A 58 9.97 12.40 14.37
C ALA A 58 9.44 12.72 15.77
N ILE A 59 8.12 12.59 15.97
CA ILE A 59 7.46 12.77 17.28
C ILE A 59 7.96 11.73 18.28
N LEU A 60 8.08 10.47 17.86
CA LEU A 60 8.51 9.38 18.74
C LEU A 60 9.95 9.55 19.24
N ASN A 61 10.86 10.04 18.40
CA ASN A 61 12.27 10.20 18.75
C ASN A 61 12.60 11.58 19.35
N ASN A 62 11.75 12.59 19.13
CA ASN A 62 11.93 13.94 19.67
C ASN A 62 10.67 14.41 20.37
N THR A 63 10.67 14.31 21.71
CA THR A 63 9.55 14.72 22.57
C THR A 63 9.31 16.22 22.58
N SER A 64 10.24 17.04 22.08
CA SER A 64 10.09 18.50 21.96
C SER A 64 9.52 18.94 20.61
N TYR A 65 9.32 18.00 19.68
CA TYR A 65 8.78 18.32 18.36
C TYR A 65 7.26 18.55 18.44
N VAL A 66 6.82 19.76 18.08
CA VAL A 66 5.41 20.12 18.01
C VAL A 66 4.93 19.92 16.57
N PRO A 67 4.01 18.97 16.30
CA PRO A 67 3.54 18.72 14.95
C PRO A 67 2.63 19.86 14.47
N GLU A 68 3.10 20.63 13.49
CA GLU A 68 2.28 21.59 12.77
C GLU A 68 1.74 21.00 11.47
N ARG A 69 0.58 21.51 11.00
CA ARG A 69 -0.10 20.98 9.81
C ARG A 69 0.74 21.10 8.54
N TRP A 70 1.53 22.16 8.43
CA TRP A 70 2.40 22.39 7.27
C TRP A 70 3.61 21.46 7.23
N HIS A 71 4.11 20.98 8.39
CA HIS A 71 5.17 19.96 8.41
C HIS A 71 4.73 18.70 7.66
N GLY A 72 3.51 18.23 7.94
CA GLY A 72 2.93 17.07 7.26
C GLY A 72 2.84 17.31 5.75
N THR A 73 2.27 18.44 5.32
CA THR A 73 2.16 18.78 3.90
C THR A 73 3.52 18.82 3.19
N LEU A 74 4.56 19.40 3.81
CA LEU A 74 5.90 19.43 3.23
C LEU A 74 6.51 18.03 3.11
N LEU A 75 6.29 17.14 4.09
CA LEU A 75 6.75 15.76 4.02
C LEU A 75 6.06 14.99 2.89
N VAL A 76 4.75 15.20 2.69
CA VAL A 76 4.01 14.60 1.57
C VAL A 76 4.57 15.08 0.23
N ILE A 77 4.78 16.39 0.08
CA ILE A 77 5.39 16.97 -1.13
C ILE A 77 6.79 16.39 -1.33
N ALA A 78 7.61 16.31 -0.28
CA ALA A 78 8.96 15.76 -0.37
C ALA A 78 8.97 14.30 -0.83
N VAL A 79 8.10 13.44 -0.28
CA VAL A 79 7.99 12.03 -0.68
C VAL A 79 7.49 11.89 -2.12
N ALA A 80 6.50 12.69 -2.52
CA ALA A 80 5.98 12.68 -3.89
C ALA A 80 7.05 13.14 -4.89
N THR A 81 7.72 14.27 -4.63
CA THR A 81 8.80 14.79 -5.47
C THR A 81 9.97 13.82 -5.54
N PHE A 82 10.39 13.22 -4.42
CA PHE A 82 11.41 12.17 -4.40
C PHE A 82 11.01 11.00 -5.31
N SER A 83 9.77 10.52 -5.19
CA SER A 83 9.28 9.38 -5.97
C SER A 83 9.23 9.68 -7.48
N ILE A 84 8.84 10.89 -7.86
CA ILE A 84 8.84 11.35 -9.26
C ILE A 84 10.27 11.47 -9.79
N LEU A 85 11.18 12.10 -9.06
CA LEU A 85 12.58 12.24 -9.46
C LEU A 85 13.26 10.89 -9.60
N PHE A 86 13.00 9.99 -8.66
CA PHE A 86 13.55 8.64 -8.68
C PHE A 86 13.07 7.86 -9.91
N ASN A 87 11.78 7.92 -10.22
CA ASN A 87 11.24 7.27 -11.43
C ASN A 87 11.77 7.89 -12.71
N THR A 88 12.06 9.19 -12.71
CA THR A 88 12.58 9.91 -13.88
C THR A 88 14.06 9.61 -14.14
N LEU A 89 14.87 9.53 -13.08
CA LEU A 89 16.34 9.42 -13.20
C LEU A 89 16.86 7.98 -13.10
N LEU A 90 16.17 7.10 -12.35
CA LEU A 90 16.63 5.76 -12.00
C LEU A 90 15.76 4.65 -12.61
N THR A 91 14.98 4.92 -13.66
CA THR A 91 14.06 3.96 -14.29
C THR A 91 14.73 2.62 -14.61
N HIS A 92 15.97 2.65 -15.11
CA HIS A 92 16.72 1.44 -15.48
C HIS A 92 17.14 0.58 -14.27
N LYS A 93 17.19 1.15 -13.06
CA LYS A 93 17.55 0.44 -11.82
C LYS A 93 16.32 -0.01 -11.03
N LEU A 94 15.11 0.41 -11.41
CA LEU A 94 13.87 0.06 -10.72
C LEU A 94 13.72 -1.45 -10.47
N PRO A 95 13.95 -2.36 -11.44
CA PRO A 95 13.75 -3.79 -11.20
C PRO A 95 14.68 -4.37 -10.12
N LEU A 96 15.93 -3.90 -10.07
CA LEU A 96 16.89 -4.33 -9.04
C LEU A 96 16.46 -3.83 -7.66
N ILE A 97 16.05 -2.56 -7.58
CA ILE A 97 15.64 -1.92 -6.32
C ILE A 97 14.35 -2.56 -5.81
N GLN A 98 13.39 -2.85 -6.68
CA GLN A 98 12.18 -3.59 -6.34
C GLN A 98 12.49 -4.99 -5.77
N SER A 99 13.49 -5.68 -6.32
CA SER A 99 13.93 -6.98 -5.79
C SER A 99 14.51 -6.86 -4.37
N VAL A 100 15.31 -5.82 -4.11
CA VAL A 100 15.87 -5.54 -2.77
C VAL A 100 14.78 -5.15 -1.78
N VAL A 101 13.83 -4.30 -2.20
CA VAL A 101 12.68 -3.90 -1.39
C VAL A 101 11.79 -5.10 -1.07
N LEU A 102 11.62 -6.04 -2.00
CA LEU A 102 10.89 -7.29 -1.75
C LEU A 102 11.59 -8.15 -0.69
N LEU A 103 12.92 -8.27 -0.75
CA LEU A 103 13.67 -8.96 0.31
C LEU A 103 13.47 -8.27 1.65
N LEU A 104 13.62 -6.93 1.69
CA LEU A 104 13.39 -6.14 2.89
C LEU A 104 11.96 -6.29 3.42
N HIS A 105 10.96 -6.42 2.54
CA HIS A 105 9.57 -6.68 2.92
C HIS A 105 9.41 -8.03 3.62
N ILE A 106 10.00 -9.10 3.07
CA ILE A 106 9.92 -10.45 3.65
C ILE A 106 10.62 -10.47 5.03
N PHE A 107 11.86 -9.98 5.12
CA PHE A 107 12.58 -9.95 6.39
C PHE A 107 11.94 -8.99 7.40
N GLY A 108 11.48 -7.83 6.93
CA GLY A 108 10.77 -6.84 7.73
C GLY A 108 9.46 -7.37 8.29
N PHE A 109 8.70 -8.13 7.49
CA PHE A 109 7.50 -8.83 7.93
C PHE A 109 7.81 -9.74 9.12
N PHE A 110 8.81 -10.62 9.01
CA PHE A 110 9.18 -11.50 10.11
C PHE A 110 9.71 -10.72 11.32
N ALA A 111 10.47 -9.65 11.12
CA ALA A 111 10.98 -8.82 12.22
C ALA A 111 9.82 -8.19 13.03
N VAL A 112 8.83 -7.57 12.36
CA VAL A 112 7.67 -6.98 13.04
C VAL A 112 6.80 -8.07 13.64
N PHE A 113 6.50 -9.14 12.89
CA PHE A 113 5.66 -10.24 13.35
C PHE A 113 6.22 -10.90 14.61
N ILE A 114 7.50 -11.30 14.59
CA ILE A 114 8.16 -11.92 15.73
C ILE A 114 8.19 -10.96 16.92
N THR A 115 8.55 -9.68 16.71
CA THR A 115 8.62 -8.73 17.82
C THR A 115 7.26 -8.54 18.48
N MET A 116 6.18 -8.40 17.70
CA MET A 116 4.83 -8.27 18.24
C MET A 116 4.37 -9.53 18.96
N TRP A 117 4.67 -10.72 18.45
CA TRP A 117 4.26 -11.96 19.11
C TRP A 117 5.00 -12.28 20.40
N PHE A 118 6.28 -11.90 20.50
CA PHE A 118 7.11 -12.20 21.66
C PHE A 118 7.08 -11.11 22.73
N LEU A 119 7.03 -9.84 22.35
CA LEU A 119 7.08 -8.71 23.29
C LEU A 119 5.72 -8.01 23.45
N GLY A 120 4.80 -8.17 22.50
CA GLY A 120 3.53 -7.47 22.51
C GLY A 120 2.57 -7.93 23.62
N PRO A 121 1.78 -7.00 24.19
CA PRO A 121 0.69 -7.35 25.09
C PRO A 121 -0.33 -8.22 24.33
N ARG A 122 -0.91 -9.23 24.97
CA ARG A 122 -1.86 -10.13 24.32
C ARG A 122 -3.29 -9.91 24.82
N SER A 123 -4.17 -9.55 23.89
CA SER A 123 -5.61 -9.51 24.12
C SER A 123 -6.23 -10.91 24.07
N SER A 124 -7.35 -11.10 24.76
CA SER A 124 -8.05 -12.39 24.75
C SER A 124 -8.70 -12.66 23.39
N SER A 125 -8.77 -13.93 22.96
CA SER A 125 -9.42 -14.29 21.70
C SER A 125 -10.90 -13.91 21.66
N LYS A 126 -11.56 -13.86 22.82
CA LYS A 126 -12.95 -13.43 22.96
C LYS A 126 -13.11 -11.93 22.70
N GLU A 127 -12.17 -11.10 23.12
CA GLU A 127 -12.18 -9.67 22.80
C GLU A 127 -11.87 -9.46 21.32
N VAL A 128 -10.85 -10.13 20.79
CA VAL A 128 -10.43 -9.95 19.38
C VAL A 128 -11.53 -10.31 18.37
N PHE A 129 -12.24 -11.42 18.58
CA PHE A 129 -13.29 -11.88 17.64
C PHE A 129 -14.72 -11.53 18.08
N GLY A 130 -14.92 -11.17 19.34
CA GLY A 130 -16.24 -10.94 19.92
C GLY A 130 -16.52 -9.49 20.30
N SER A 131 -15.53 -8.61 20.32
CA SER A 131 -15.74 -7.19 20.58
C SER A 131 -15.67 -6.37 19.28
N PHE A 132 -16.79 -5.74 18.93
CA PHE A 132 -16.86 -4.78 17.84
C PHE A 132 -17.21 -3.42 18.44
N GLN A 133 -16.35 -2.43 18.19
CA GLN A 133 -16.49 -1.11 18.77
C GLN A 133 -16.56 -0.05 17.66
N ASP A 134 -17.38 0.97 17.87
CA ASP A 134 -17.45 2.15 17.03
C ASP A 134 -16.64 3.27 17.67
N ASN A 135 -15.34 3.26 17.42
CA ASN A 135 -14.40 4.22 18.02
C ASN A 135 -14.34 5.56 17.26
N ALA A 136 -15.09 5.68 16.16
CA ALA A 136 -15.11 6.86 15.31
C ALA A 136 -16.46 7.60 15.34
N GLY A 137 -17.42 7.12 16.13
CA GLY A 137 -18.70 7.80 16.38
C GLY A 137 -19.65 7.75 15.19
N TRP A 138 -19.57 6.70 14.36
CA TRP A 138 -20.40 6.51 13.17
C TRP A 138 -21.88 6.20 13.49
N GLY A 139 -22.21 5.97 14.76
CA GLY A 139 -23.57 5.74 15.24
C GLY A 139 -24.05 4.30 15.05
N SER A 140 -23.25 3.44 14.41
CA SER A 140 -23.52 2.01 14.34
C SER A 140 -22.26 1.19 14.07
N VAL A 141 -22.21 0.00 14.68
CA VAL A 141 -21.14 -0.99 14.45
C VAL A 141 -21.14 -1.45 12.99
N GLY A 142 -22.31 -1.62 12.38
CA GLY A 142 -22.42 -2.02 10.97
C GLY A 142 -21.77 -1.02 10.01
N LEU A 143 -22.01 0.29 10.21
CA LEU A 143 -21.36 1.33 9.40
C LEU A 143 -19.84 1.34 9.63
N SER A 144 -19.41 1.18 10.89
CA SER A 144 -17.99 1.11 11.24
C SER A 144 -17.27 -0.04 10.52
N VAL A 145 -17.91 -1.21 10.42
CA VAL A 145 -17.37 -2.37 9.67
C VAL A 145 -17.30 -2.07 8.17
N LEU A 146 -18.34 -1.45 7.60
CA LEU A 146 -18.36 -1.07 6.17
C LEU A 146 -17.34 0.00 5.81
N ILE A 147 -16.94 0.85 6.75
CA ILE A 147 -15.85 1.82 6.56
C ILE A 147 -14.49 1.13 6.79
N GLY A 148 -14.39 0.25 7.79
CA GLY A 148 -13.17 -0.49 8.09
C GLY A 148 -12.67 -1.37 6.94
N GLN A 149 -13.58 -1.97 6.15
CA GLN A 149 -13.22 -2.80 5.00
C GLN A 149 -12.50 -2.02 3.86
N LEU A 150 -12.54 -0.69 3.86
CA LEU A 150 -11.82 0.11 2.86
C LEU A 150 -10.30 -0.12 2.91
N SER A 151 -9.75 -0.37 4.10
CA SER A 151 -8.31 -0.60 4.29
C SER A 151 -7.80 -1.89 3.62
N PRO A 152 -8.42 -3.07 3.83
CA PRO A 152 -8.03 -4.28 3.09
C PRO A 152 -8.32 -4.18 1.59
N ILE A 153 -9.39 -3.49 1.16
CA ILE A 153 -9.65 -3.25 -0.27
C ILE A 153 -8.50 -2.46 -0.90
N PHE A 154 -8.03 -1.39 -0.24
CA PHE A 154 -6.88 -0.61 -0.70
C PHE A 154 -5.62 -1.46 -0.84
N SER A 155 -5.41 -2.41 0.08
CA SER A 155 -4.26 -3.32 0.04
C SER A 155 -4.30 -4.30 -1.15
N LEU A 156 -5.49 -4.72 -1.58
CA LEU A 156 -5.67 -5.63 -2.72
C LEU A 156 -5.62 -4.92 -4.08
N LEU A 157 -5.80 -3.60 -4.13
CA LEU A 157 -5.77 -2.81 -5.36
C LEU A 157 -4.43 -2.94 -6.11
N GLY A 158 -3.33 -3.17 -5.38
CA GLY A 158 -2.00 -3.33 -5.97
C GLY A 158 -1.87 -4.52 -6.93
N ALA A 159 -2.76 -5.52 -6.88
CA ALA A 159 -2.74 -6.67 -7.80
C ALA A 159 -2.99 -6.27 -9.26
N ASP A 160 -3.74 -5.20 -9.50
CA ASP A 160 -3.99 -4.67 -10.84
C ASP A 160 -2.74 -4.02 -11.46
N ALA A 161 -1.76 -3.60 -10.65
CA ALA A 161 -0.51 -3.04 -11.16
C ALA A 161 0.20 -4.00 -12.15
N ALA A 162 0.05 -5.31 -11.98
CA ALA A 162 0.65 -6.31 -12.84
C ALA A 162 0.07 -6.30 -14.27
N THR A 163 -1.20 -5.94 -14.44
CA THR A 163 -1.88 -5.91 -15.75
C THR A 163 -1.30 -4.79 -16.63
N HIS A 164 -1.00 -3.65 -16.02
CA HIS A 164 -0.38 -2.47 -16.66
C HIS A 164 1.09 -2.68 -17.04
N VAL A 165 1.70 -3.77 -16.58
CA VAL A 165 3.09 -4.15 -16.90
C VAL A 165 3.15 -5.39 -17.79
N SER A 166 1.99 -5.88 -18.26
CA SER A 166 1.89 -7.14 -18.99
C SER A 166 2.73 -7.19 -20.27
N GLU A 167 2.98 -6.05 -20.93
CA GLU A 167 3.80 -5.97 -22.14
C GLU A 167 5.29 -6.28 -21.91
N GLU A 168 5.78 -6.11 -20.68
CA GLU A 168 7.17 -6.40 -20.28
C GLU A 168 7.36 -7.86 -19.86
N LEU A 169 6.28 -8.61 -19.67
CA LEU A 169 6.32 -10.00 -19.25
C LEU A 169 6.57 -10.94 -20.42
N ASN A 170 7.53 -11.86 -20.26
CA ASN A 170 7.66 -13.00 -21.16
C ASN A 170 6.50 -13.97 -20.90
N ASP A 171 5.64 -14.21 -21.90
CA ASP A 171 4.47 -15.10 -21.77
C ASP A 171 3.42 -14.61 -20.75
N ALA A 172 2.95 -13.37 -20.97
CA ALA A 172 1.94 -12.72 -20.14
C ALA A 172 0.67 -13.55 -19.93
N SER A 173 0.24 -14.35 -20.90
CA SER A 173 -0.97 -15.18 -20.82
C SER A 173 -0.96 -16.21 -19.68
N HIS A 174 0.22 -16.68 -19.27
CA HIS A 174 0.34 -17.65 -18.19
C HIS A 174 0.92 -17.04 -16.91
N ILE A 175 1.87 -16.11 -17.04
CA ILE A 175 2.53 -15.51 -15.88
C ILE A 175 1.60 -14.53 -15.17
N LEU A 176 0.85 -13.69 -15.91
CA LEU A 176 0.00 -12.66 -15.30
C LEU A 176 -1.10 -13.26 -14.42
N PRO A 177 -1.91 -14.24 -14.87
CA PRO A 177 -2.96 -14.82 -14.02
C PRO A 177 -2.40 -15.51 -12.78
N ARG A 178 -1.24 -16.17 -12.90
CA ARG A 178 -0.57 -16.81 -11.75
C ARG A 178 -0.09 -15.77 -10.75
N ALA A 179 0.55 -14.70 -11.22
CA ALA A 179 1.00 -13.61 -10.36
C ALA A 179 -0.17 -12.97 -9.61
N MET A 180 -1.29 -12.73 -10.29
CA MET A 180 -2.50 -12.20 -9.64
C MET A 180 -3.04 -13.15 -8.55
N ILE A 181 -3.10 -14.46 -8.81
CA ILE A 181 -3.54 -15.45 -7.81
C ILE A 181 -2.60 -15.47 -6.61
N TRP A 182 -1.28 -15.41 -6.80
CA TRP A 182 -0.33 -15.34 -5.69
C TRP A 182 -0.49 -14.07 -4.86
N THR A 183 -0.71 -12.92 -5.50
CA THR A 183 -0.93 -11.65 -4.82
C THR A 183 -2.27 -11.62 -4.08
N VAL A 184 -3.33 -12.18 -4.65
CA VAL A 184 -4.66 -12.25 -4.00
C VAL A 184 -4.66 -13.24 -2.83
N ASN A 185 -3.85 -14.30 -2.89
CA ASN A 185 -3.57 -15.20 -1.76
C ASN A 185 -2.62 -14.57 -0.74
N SER A 186 -2.84 -13.30 -0.36
CA SER A 186 -2.05 -12.56 0.62
C SER A 186 -2.29 -13.05 2.06
N SER A 187 -1.98 -14.32 2.31
CA SER A 187 -2.01 -14.95 3.63
C SER A 187 -1.12 -14.22 4.64
N LEU A 188 -0.02 -13.62 4.18
CA LEU A 188 0.87 -12.79 5.00
C LEU A 188 0.16 -11.54 5.55
N GLY A 189 -0.61 -10.84 4.70
CA GLY A 189 -1.38 -9.66 5.12
C GLY A 189 -2.47 -10.03 6.13
N PHE A 190 -3.19 -11.15 5.89
CA PHE A 190 -4.18 -11.66 6.83
C PHE A 190 -3.55 -12.06 8.18
N LEU A 191 -2.40 -12.75 8.15
CA LEU A 191 -1.68 -13.13 9.37
C LEU A 191 -1.20 -11.91 10.15
N MET A 192 -0.73 -10.87 9.46
CA MET A 192 -0.34 -9.61 10.09
C MET A 192 -1.54 -8.90 10.71
N LEU A 193 -2.69 -8.88 10.03
CA LEU A 193 -3.93 -8.29 10.54
C LEU A 193 -4.35 -8.98 11.85
N VAL A 194 -4.40 -10.32 11.85
CA VAL A 194 -4.71 -11.09 13.06
C VAL A 194 -3.71 -10.77 14.18
N THR A 195 -2.42 -10.68 13.86
CA THR A 195 -1.38 -10.32 14.83
C THR A 195 -1.60 -8.94 15.43
N PHE A 196 -1.90 -7.93 14.61
CA PHE A 196 -2.23 -6.59 15.09
C PHE A 196 -3.46 -6.59 15.98
N CYS A 197 -4.52 -7.34 15.65
CA CYS A 197 -5.70 -7.43 16.50
C CYS A 197 -5.38 -8.07 17.87
N PHE A 198 -4.53 -9.09 17.92
CA PHE A 198 -4.11 -9.71 19.19
C PHE A 198 -3.16 -8.83 20.01
N CYS A 199 -2.36 -7.99 19.35
CA CYS A 199 -1.35 -7.15 20.00
C CYS A 199 -1.77 -5.68 20.14
N LEU A 200 -3.03 -5.35 19.82
CA LEU A 200 -3.52 -3.97 19.77
C LEU A 200 -3.52 -3.32 21.16
N GLY A 201 -3.78 -4.11 22.22
CA GLY A 201 -3.91 -3.61 23.58
C GLY A 201 -5.12 -2.69 23.76
N ASP A 202 -4.95 -1.62 24.53
CA ASP A 202 -5.98 -0.62 24.80
C ASP A 202 -6.13 0.36 23.62
N VAL A 203 -7.22 0.21 22.86
CA VAL A 203 -7.51 0.98 21.63
C VAL A 203 -7.67 2.47 21.94
N ASP A 204 -8.20 2.79 23.12
CA ASP A 204 -8.49 4.17 23.53
C ASP A 204 -7.22 4.98 23.77
N SER A 205 -6.10 4.31 24.07
CA SER A 205 -4.78 4.94 24.18
C SER A 205 -4.08 5.13 22.83
N ALA A 206 -4.41 4.29 21.83
CA ALA A 206 -3.73 4.27 20.53
C ALA A 206 -4.30 5.30 19.54
N ILE A 207 -5.60 5.58 19.61
CA ILE A 207 -6.29 6.53 18.72
C ILE A 207 -5.83 7.99 18.94
N PRO A 208 -5.80 8.52 20.18
CA PRO A 208 -5.38 9.90 20.43
C PRO A 208 -3.85 10.04 20.54
N SER A 209 -3.07 9.04 20.09
CA SER A 209 -1.63 9.07 20.35
C SER A 209 -0.96 10.28 19.69
N PRO A 210 0.03 10.91 20.35
CA PRO A 210 0.73 12.08 19.83
C PRO A 210 1.40 11.84 18.48
N THR A 211 1.73 10.58 18.15
CA THR A 211 2.40 10.22 16.89
C THR A 211 1.50 10.40 15.66
N GLY A 212 0.18 10.51 15.85
CA GLY A 212 -0.80 10.61 14.76
C GLY A 212 -0.90 9.37 13.87
N GLN A 213 -0.18 8.29 14.20
CA GLN A 213 -0.13 7.03 13.46
C GLN A 213 -0.29 5.85 14.44
N PRO A 214 -1.51 5.29 14.58
CA PRO A 214 -1.79 4.25 15.58
C PRO A 214 -0.86 3.04 15.52
N HIS A 215 -0.41 2.63 14.33
CA HIS A 215 0.50 1.49 14.20
C HIS A 215 1.87 1.74 14.83
N ILE A 216 2.38 2.98 14.82
CA ILE A 216 3.66 3.32 15.45
C ILE A 216 3.52 3.23 16.96
N GLN A 217 2.38 3.70 17.50
CA GLN A 217 2.09 3.59 18.92
C GLN A 217 1.97 2.13 19.36
N ILE A 218 1.31 1.27 18.57
CA ILE A 218 1.21 -0.17 18.87
C ILE A 218 2.59 -0.83 18.88
N MET A 219 3.46 -0.50 17.92
CA MET A 219 4.84 -0.99 17.90
C MET A 219 5.65 -0.49 19.11
N TYR A 220 5.40 0.74 19.57
CA TYR A 220 5.99 1.28 20.79
C TYR A 220 5.50 0.56 22.05
N SER A 221 4.19 0.35 22.17
CA SER A 221 3.58 -0.41 23.26
C SER A 221 4.08 -1.86 23.31
N ALA A 222 4.35 -2.47 22.15
CA ALA A 222 4.90 -3.82 22.07
C ALA A 222 6.41 -3.86 22.35
N ALA A 223 7.21 -2.91 21.85
CA ALA A 223 8.66 -2.92 22.03
C ALA A 223 9.12 -2.41 23.41
N HIS A 224 8.27 -1.65 24.11
CA HIS A 224 8.58 -0.95 25.38
C HIS A 224 9.85 -0.07 25.34
N SER A 225 10.33 0.26 24.13
CA SER A 225 11.61 0.92 23.90
C SER A 225 11.54 1.79 22.65
N VAL A 226 11.96 3.05 22.78
CA VAL A 226 11.94 4.03 21.67
C VAL A 226 12.81 3.55 20.50
N PRO A 227 14.09 3.12 20.68
CA PRO A 227 14.89 2.60 19.58
C PRO A 227 14.30 1.38 18.87
N GLY A 228 13.68 0.46 19.62
CA GLY A 228 13.06 -0.75 19.05
C GLY A 228 11.84 -0.40 18.21
N ALA A 229 10.96 0.45 18.74
CA ALA A 229 9.79 0.94 18.02
C ALA A 229 10.17 1.73 16.76
N THR A 230 11.18 2.59 16.85
CA THR A 230 11.73 3.34 15.71
C THR A 230 12.26 2.41 14.64
N ALA A 231 12.99 1.34 15.00
CA ALA A 231 13.51 0.39 14.02
C ALA A 231 12.39 -0.33 13.25
N LEU A 232 11.33 -0.77 13.93
CA LEU A 232 10.17 -1.42 13.32
C LEU A 232 9.38 -0.46 12.43
N ALA A 233 9.09 0.75 12.91
CA ALA A 233 8.37 1.77 12.17
C ALA A 233 9.18 2.32 10.99
N PHE A 234 10.51 2.33 11.08
CA PHE A 234 11.38 2.71 9.98
C PHE A 234 11.29 1.72 8.81
N ILE A 235 11.22 0.42 9.10
CA ILE A 235 11.02 -0.61 8.07
C ILE A 235 9.71 -0.35 7.32
N THR A 236 8.60 -0.12 8.02
CA THR A 236 7.30 0.15 7.37
C THR A 236 7.27 1.48 6.63
N THR A 237 7.97 2.50 7.13
CA THR A 237 8.12 3.80 6.47
C THR A 237 8.87 3.68 5.15
N ILE A 238 9.98 2.93 5.13
CA ILE A 238 10.71 2.64 3.89
C ILE A 238 9.81 1.93 2.89
N MET A 239 9.03 0.94 3.32
CA MET A 239 8.08 0.24 2.45
C MET A 239 7.04 1.19 1.86
N ALA A 240 6.52 2.13 2.64
CA ALA A 240 5.56 3.12 2.15
C ALA A 240 6.17 4.07 1.10
N VAL A 241 7.40 4.54 1.32
CA VAL A 241 8.12 5.40 0.35
C VAL A 241 8.37 4.65 -0.96
N PHE A 242 8.89 3.42 -0.91
CA PHE A 242 9.08 2.62 -2.13
C PHE A 242 7.76 2.17 -2.76
N GLY A 243 6.69 2.03 -1.97
CA GLY A 243 5.33 1.87 -2.49
C GLY A 243 4.89 3.06 -3.34
N CYS A 244 5.22 4.29 -2.92
CA CYS A 244 4.97 5.50 -3.70
C CYS A 244 5.78 5.50 -5.02
N VAL A 245 7.06 5.11 -4.97
CA VAL A 245 7.91 4.94 -6.15
C VAL A 245 7.30 3.94 -7.14
N ASN A 246 6.86 2.77 -6.68
CA ASN A 246 6.22 1.78 -7.53
C ASN A 246 4.91 2.29 -8.14
N ASN A 247 4.12 3.02 -7.35
CA ASN A 247 2.87 3.58 -7.84
C ASN A 247 3.09 4.60 -8.96
N VAL A 248 4.09 5.49 -8.81
CA VAL A 248 4.51 6.41 -9.89
C VAL A 248 4.94 5.64 -11.14
N ALA A 249 5.70 4.55 -10.98
CA ALA A 249 6.11 3.70 -12.10
C ALA A 249 4.90 3.12 -12.85
N THR A 250 3.92 2.56 -12.13
CA THR A 250 2.69 2.04 -12.72
C THR A 250 1.89 3.16 -13.41
N CYS A 251 1.66 4.28 -12.72
CA CYS A 251 0.91 5.41 -13.27
C CYS A 251 1.51 5.93 -14.59
N SER A 252 2.84 5.96 -14.70
CA SER A 252 3.53 6.37 -15.94
C SER A 252 3.25 5.45 -17.13
N ARG A 253 2.99 4.17 -16.87
CA ARG A 253 2.70 3.16 -17.91
C ARG A 253 1.24 3.16 -18.32
N VAL A 254 0.32 3.41 -17.37
CA VAL A 254 -1.12 3.54 -17.64
C VAL A 254 -1.44 4.79 -18.47
N ALA A 255 -0.59 5.82 -18.38
CA ALA A 255 -0.76 7.07 -19.12
C ALA A 255 -0.25 7.03 -20.58
N LEU A 256 0.47 5.98 -20.97
CA LEU A 256 1.01 5.77 -22.32
C LEU A 256 0.07 4.90 -23.15
#